data_AF-A0A2T6DZV7-F1
#
_entry.id   AF-A0A2T6DZV7-F1
#
_cell.length_a   1.000
_cell.length_b   1.000
_cell.length_c   1.000
_cell.angle_alpha   90.00
_cell.angle_beta   90.00
_cell.angle_gamma   90.00
#
_symmetry.space_group_name_H-M   'P 1'
#
loop_
_entity.id
_entity.type
_entity.pdbx_description
1 polymer ?
#
loop_
_entity_poly.entity_id
_entity_poly.type
_entity_poly.pdbx_seq_one_letter_code
_entity_poly.pdbx_strand_id
1 'polypeptide(L)' 'MNTQPTSPSGLQLTDILGLRLSGIFPKGKEPSIRTLREWTKLRRIPYHRVGRFVYFDSAEVGDYIRTKLKIPGRA' A
#
# COMPACT_ATOMS: atom_id res chain seq x y z
N MET A 1 -16.83 -7.30 22.91
CA MET A 1 -15.59 -7.70 22.21
C MET A 1 -15.96 -7.85 20.75
N ASN A 2 -15.70 -6.82 19.94
CA ASN A 2 -16.30 -6.71 18.61
C ASN A 2 -15.24 -7.20 17.62
N THR A 3 -15.25 -8.49 17.33
CA THR A 3 -14.47 -9.09 16.23
C THR A 3 -15.00 -8.57 14.91
N GLN A 4 -14.30 -7.61 14.30
CA GLN A 4 -14.53 -7.20 12.92
C GLN A 4 -14.31 -8.41 11.99
N PRO A 5 -15.18 -8.65 11.01
CA PRO A 5 -14.92 -9.64 9.98
C PRO A 5 -13.68 -9.22 9.19
N THR A 6 -12.64 -10.03 9.22
CA THR A 6 -11.56 -10.00 8.24
C THR A 6 -12.17 -10.38 6.90
N SER A 7 -12.58 -9.38 6.11
CA SER A 7 -12.99 -9.61 4.73
C SER A 7 -11.83 -10.30 3.99
N PRO A 8 -12.02 -11.53 3.47
CA PRO A 8 -11.00 -12.18 2.68
C PRO A 8 -10.89 -11.43 1.36
N SER A 9 -9.70 -10.86 1.12
CA SER A 9 -9.05 -10.82 -0.20
C SER A 9 -9.98 -10.68 -1.41
N GLY A 10 -10.74 -9.59 -1.45
CA GLY A 10 -11.15 -8.99 -2.71
C GLY A 10 -10.00 -8.10 -3.18
N LEU A 11 -9.53 -8.29 -4.41
CA LEU A 11 -8.56 -7.43 -5.10
C LEU A 11 -9.13 -5.99 -5.22
N GLN A 12 -9.20 -5.27 -4.10
CA GLN A 12 -9.76 -3.93 -4.05
C GLN A 12 -8.68 -2.98 -4.52
N LEU A 13 -8.56 -2.90 -5.84
CA LEU A 13 -7.71 -1.96 -6.54
C LEU A 13 -8.08 -0.54 -6.11
N THR A 14 -7.14 0.14 -5.45
CA THR A 14 -7.27 1.52 -5.00
C THR A 14 -6.34 2.43 -5.79
N ASP A 15 -6.68 3.70 -5.89
CA ASP A 15 -5.74 4.72 -6.35
C ASP A 15 -4.72 5.05 -5.24
N ILE A 16 -3.75 5.91 -5.57
CA ILE A 16 -2.64 6.28 -4.69
C ILE A 16 -3.07 6.98 -3.40
N LEU A 17 -4.20 7.69 -3.38
CA LEU A 17 -4.73 8.31 -2.17
C LEU A 17 -5.34 7.25 -1.27
N GLY A 18 -6.15 6.34 -1.83
CA GLY A 18 -6.70 5.24 -1.04
C GLY A 18 -5.61 4.27 -0.54
N LEU A 19 -4.51 4.07 -1.30
CA LEU A 19 -3.35 3.32 -0.80
C LEU A 19 -2.74 3.96 0.45
N ARG A 20 -2.59 5.30 0.45
CA ARG A 20 -2.10 6.05 1.61
C ARG A 20 -3.04 5.92 2.81
N LEU A 21 -4.35 6.01 2.57
CA LEU A 21 -5.38 5.93 3.61
C LEU A 21 -5.69 4.50 4.07
N SER A 22 -5.19 3.48 3.37
CA SER A 22 -5.47 2.07 3.63
C SER A 22 -4.92 1.55 4.96
N GLY A 23 -4.12 2.34 5.69
CA GLY A 23 -3.58 1.95 7.00
C GLY A 23 -2.49 0.87 6.94
N ILE A 24 -1.97 0.55 5.76
CA ILE A 24 -0.88 -0.43 5.58
C ILE A 24 0.48 0.12 6.03
N PHE A 25 0.59 1.45 6.12
CA PHE A 25 1.77 2.13 6.62
C PHE A 25 1.64 2.37 8.13
N PRO A 26 2.73 2.27 8.90
CA PRO A 26 2.71 2.59 10.32
C PRO A 26 2.29 4.04 10.53
N LYS A 27 1.38 4.28 11.49
CA LYS A 27 0.87 5.62 11.83
C LYS A 27 2.03 6.59 12.08
N GLY A 28 2.01 7.77 11.45
CA GLY A 28 3.06 8.78 11.56
C GLY A 28 4.32 8.49 10.73
N LYS A 29 4.37 7.36 10.02
CA LYS A 29 5.40 7.02 9.02
C LYS A 29 4.79 6.77 7.64
N GLU A 30 3.60 7.32 7.41
CA GLU A 30 2.92 7.24 6.12
C GLU A 30 3.70 8.03 5.07
N PRO A 31 4.10 7.41 3.95
CA PRO A 31 4.76 8.11 2.88
C PRO A 31 3.84 9.17 2.28
N SER A 32 4.44 10.27 1.82
CA SER A 32 3.71 11.27 1.05
C SER A 32 3.26 10.68 -0.30
N ILE A 33 2.23 11.28 -0.91
CA ILE A 33 1.79 10.90 -2.26
C ILE A 33 2.94 11.03 -3.28
N ARG A 34 3.79 12.05 -3.13
CA ARG A 34 4.98 12.23 -3.96
C ARG A 34 5.93 11.04 -3.82
N THR A 35 6.17 10.58 -2.59
CA THR A 35 7.00 9.40 -2.30
C THR A 35 6.42 8.14 -2.94
N LEU A 36 5.11 7.90 -2.82
CA LEU A 36 4.43 6.77 -3.44
C LEU A 36 4.53 6.79 -4.97
N ARG A 37 4.42 7.98 -5.59
CA ARG A 37 4.63 8.14 -7.04
C ARG A 37 6.04 7.78 -7.47
N GLU A 38 7.04 8.24 -6.74
CA GLU A 38 8.44 7.89 -7.03
C GLU A 38 8.70 6.39 -6.84
N TRP A 39 8.13 5.77 -5.80
CA TRP A 39 8.24 4.32 -5.62
C TRP A 39 7.56 3.55 -6.75
N THR A 40 6.43 4.04 -7.25
CA THR A 40 5.74 3.44 -8.41
C THR A 40 6.60 3.55 -9.67
N LYS A 41 7.16 4.75 -9.97
CA LYS A 41 8.06 4.96 -11.12
C LYS A 41 9.29 4.06 -11.06
N LEU A 42 9.89 3.94 -9.88
CA LEU A 42 11.07 3.10 -9.63
C LEU A 42 10.73 1.62 -9.47
N ARG A 43 9.46 1.22 -9.62
CA ARG A 43 8.97 -0.15 -9.45
C ARG A 43 9.36 -0.77 -8.10
N ARG A 44 9.40 0.07 -7.05
CA ARG A 44 9.72 -0.30 -5.65
C ARG A 44 8.51 -0.80 -4.87
N ILE A 45 7.32 -0.68 -5.42
CA ILE A 45 6.09 -1.26 -4.88
C ILE A 45 5.32 -1.90 -6.04
N PRO A 46 4.55 -2.96 -5.79
CA PRO A 46 3.68 -3.55 -6.79
C PRO A 46 2.58 -2.56 -7.19
N TYR A 47 2.24 -2.56 -8.47
CA TYR A 47 1.17 -1.73 -9.02
C TYR A 47 0.55 -2.41 -10.24
N HIS A 48 -0.73 -2.15 -10.44
CA HIS A 48 -1.53 -2.66 -11.53
C HIS A 48 -1.84 -1.53 -12.50
N ARG A 49 -1.37 -1.65 -13.74
CA ARG A 49 -1.65 -0.66 -14.78
C ARG A 49 -2.86 -1.10 -15.60
N VAL A 50 -3.95 -0.35 -15.51
CA VAL A 50 -5.16 -0.57 -16.30
C VAL A 50 -5.27 0.60 -17.28
N GLY A 51 -4.78 0.38 -18.50
CA GLY A 51 -4.65 1.41 -19.52
C GLY A 51 -3.70 2.55 -19.07
N ARG A 52 -4.26 3.76 -18.91
CA ARG A 52 -3.51 4.94 -18.45
C ARG A 52 -3.50 5.09 -16.93
N PHE A 53 -4.36 4.36 -16.23
CA PHE A 53 -4.50 4.45 -14.79
C PHE A 53 -3.60 3.44 -14.08
N VAL A 54 -3.14 3.83 -12.90
CA VAL A 54 -2.35 2.98 -12.02
C VAL A 54 -3.17 2.76 -10.76
N TYR A 55 -3.37 1.51 -10.44
CA TYR A 55 -4.06 1.04 -9.25
C TYR A 55 -3.10 0.21 -8.40
N PHE A 56 -3.45 0.08 -7.13
CA PHE A 56 -2.66 -0.62 -6.14
C PHE A 56 -3.58 -1.58 -5.40
N ASP A 57 -3.07 -2.78 -5.11
CA ASP A 57 -3.70 -3.65 -4.15
C ASP A 57 -3.06 -3.38 -2.78
N SER A 58 -3.87 -2.95 -1.82
CA SER A 58 -3.36 -2.60 -0.49
C SER A 58 -2.74 -3.78 0.24
N ALA A 59 -3.29 -4.99 0.08
CA ALA A 59 -2.74 -6.18 0.73
C ALA A 59 -1.39 -6.55 0.10
N GLU A 60 -1.32 -6.57 -1.23
CA GLU A 60 -0.08 -6.86 -1.97
C GLU A 60 1.04 -5.87 -1.66
N VAL A 61 0.72 -4.56 -1.68
CA VAL A 61 1.68 -3.51 -1.32
C VAL A 61 2.06 -3.63 0.16
N GLY A 62 1.11 -3.94 1.05
CA GLY A 62 1.34 -4.14 2.46
C GLY A 62 2.31 -5.30 2.74
N ASP A 63 2.08 -6.46 2.12
CA ASP A 63 2.96 -7.63 2.23
C ASP A 63 4.32 -7.38 1.59
N TYR A 64 4.36 -6.72 0.42
CA TYR A 64 5.63 -6.34 -0.22
C TYR A 64 6.43 -5.41 0.69
N ILE A 65 5.77 -4.43 1.31
CA ILE A 65 6.42 -3.53 2.26
C ILE A 65 6.96 -4.35 3.42
N ARG A 66 6.13 -5.13 4.12
CA ARG A 66 6.55 -5.92 5.28
C ARG A 66 7.73 -6.86 4.99
N THR A 67 7.78 -7.43 3.78
CA THR A 67 8.78 -8.44 3.41
C THR A 67 10.06 -7.85 2.80
N LYS A 68 9.95 -6.86 1.90
CA LYS A 68 11.08 -6.34 1.10
C LYS A 68 11.55 -4.97 1.57
N LEU A 69 10.63 -4.08 1.90
CA LEU A 69 10.95 -2.81 2.50
C LEU A 69 10.94 -3.03 4.00
N LYS A 70 12.05 -3.52 4.57
CA LYS A 70 12.28 -3.36 6.01
C LYS A 70 12.17 -1.87 6.33
N ILE A 71 10.96 -1.35 6.53
CA ILE A 71 10.70 -0.04 7.11
C ILE A 71 11.10 -0.32 8.54
N PRO A 72 12.27 0.14 9.00
CA PRO A 72 12.57 -0.03 10.40
C PRO A 72 11.46 0.72 11.14
N GLY A 73 10.59 -0.04 11.80
CA GLY A 73 9.94 0.43 13.00
C GLY A 73 11.07 0.76 13.95
N ARG A 74 11.68 1.95 13.82
CA ARG A 74 12.68 2.43 14.77
C ARG A 74 12.02 2.44 16.14
N ALA A 75 12.64 1.65 17.03
CA ALA A 75 12.64 1.63 18.50
C ALA A 75 11.28 1.81 19.20
#